data_AF-A0A423XJT6-F1
#
_entry.id   AF-A0A423XJT6-F1
#
_cell.length_a   1.000
_cell.length_b   1.000
_cell.length_c   1.000
_cell.angle_alpha   90.00
_cell.angle_beta   90.00
_cell.angle_gamma   90.00
#
_symmetry.space_group_name_H-M   'P 1'
#
loop_
_entity.id
_entity.type
_entity.pdbx_description
1 polymer ?
#
loop_
_entity_poly.entity_id
_entity_poly.type
_entity_poly.pdbx_seq_one_letter_code
_entity_poly.pdbx_strand_id
1 'polypeptide(L)'
;MAGPYQQQQLCRGVEDSLLTVVPEPNFLPYPRITLLVDPGVLGQCGICHDSQLMLRSQGVMIDDQTVALLPCGHIAGFVCLRYWFETNKTCPFCRVPLKYELCSHWSKLIRPLHTETLYSIPDPIPVGGKIHLQCESCSVATNTKAIQQILEGLAELFRKLRAEYQAAKHEKLKLIIKRRIAEVKAKIDNAMQELATSSDMARSGW
;
A
#
# COMPACT_ATOMS: atom_id res chain seq x y z
N MET A 1 -0.95 46.67 19.14
CA MET A 1 -2.08 45.70 19.21
C MET A 1 -2.66 45.54 17.81
N ALA A 2 -3.03 44.29 17.46
CA ALA A 2 -3.58 43.81 16.19
C ALA A 2 -2.63 43.81 14.96
N GLY A 3 -2.12 42.63 14.61
CA GLY A 3 -1.54 42.32 13.30
C GLY A 3 -2.55 41.57 12.43
N PRO A 4 -2.48 41.66 11.09
CA PRO A 4 -3.33 40.87 10.23
C PRO A 4 -2.60 39.66 9.65
N TYR A 5 -3.40 38.62 9.54
CA TYR A 5 -3.18 37.28 9.02
C TYR A 5 -3.46 37.27 7.50
N GLN A 6 -2.88 36.29 6.81
CA GLN A 6 -3.17 35.78 5.44
C GLN A 6 -2.68 36.53 4.19
N GLN A 7 -1.85 35.82 3.40
CA GLN A 7 -2.19 35.33 2.05
C GLN A 7 -1.09 34.37 1.57
N GLN A 8 -1.39 33.06 1.42
CA GLN A 8 -1.59 32.42 0.11
C GLN A 8 -0.48 32.73 -0.90
N GLN A 9 0.46 31.79 -1.07
CA GLN A 9 1.25 31.69 -2.29
C GLN A 9 0.89 30.41 -3.02
N LEU A 10 0.05 30.60 -4.03
CA LEU A 10 -0.25 29.65 -5.10
C LEU A 10 1.00 29.41 -5.95
N CYS A 11 1.14 28.15 -6.37
CA CYS A 11 2.00 27.68 -7.45
C CYS A 11 1.85 28.52 -8.72
N ARG A 12 2.93 29.13 -9.23
CA ARG A 12 3.15 29.42 -10.66
C ARG A 12 4.64 29.57 -10.96
N GLY A 13 5.06 29.02 -12.10
CA GLY A 13 6.30 29.40 -12.80
C GLY A 13 7.27 28.24 -13.02
N VAL A 14 7.02 27.44 -14.05
CA VAL A 14 8.05 26.61 -14.69
C VAL A 14 8.68 27.50 -15.77
N GLU A 15 9.89 27.99 -15.53
CA GLU A 15 10.79 28.49 -16.56
C GLU A 15 12.21 27.98 -16.31
N ASP A 16 12.79 27.47 -17.39
CA ASP A 16 14.12 26.86 -17.52
C ASP A 16 15.21 27.57 -16.71
N SER A 17 15.68 26.90 -15.66
CA SER A 17 17.03 27.05 -15.16
C SER A 17 17.50 25.67 -14.75
N LEU A 18 18.53 25.18 -15.43
CA LEU A 18 19.24 23.94 -15.11
C LEU A 18 19.44 23.83 -13.59
N LEU A 19 18.74 22.84 -13.05
CA LEU A 19 18.46 22.60 -11.64
C LEU A 19 19.72 22.69 -10.77
N THR A 20 19.94 23.82 -10.12
CA THR A 20 20.54 23.84 -8.78
C THR A 20 19.40 23.71 -7.78
N VAL A 21 18.66 22.59 -7.88
CA VAL A 21 17.83 22.15 -6.76
C VAL A 21 18.82 21.85 -5.66
N VAL A 22 18.85 22.67 -4.62
CA VAL A 22 19.52 22.29 -3.37
C VAL A 22 18.89 20.95 -2.98
N PRO A 23 19.64 19.84 -3.02
CA PRO A 23 19.04 18.55 -2.72
C PRO A 23 18.56 18.62 -1.27
N GLU A 24 17.25 18.55 -1.07
CA GLU A 24 16.71 18.28 0.27
C GLU A 24 17.26 16.91 0.66
N PRO A 25 18.20 16.81 1.62
CA PRO A 25 19.02 15.60 1.79
C PRO A 25 18.20 14.40 2.27
N ASN A 26 16.98 14.64 2.76
CA ASN A 26 16.06 13.63 3.26
C ASN A 26 14.84 13.45 2.34
N PHE A 27 14.91 13.85 1.06
CA PHE A 27 13.81 13.70 0.11
C PHE A 27 14.28 13.04 -1.18
N LEU A 28 13.58 11.96 -1.57
CA LEU A 28 13.82 11.23 -2.81
C LEU A 28 12.55 11.30 -3.67
N PRO A 29 12.52 12.15 -4.72
CA PRO A 29 11.35 12.23 -5.60
C PRO A 29 11.15 10.95 -6.42
N TYR A 30 12.24 10.29 -6.82
CA TYR A 30 12.24 9.07 -7.63
C TYR A 30 13.08 7.97 -6.96
N PRO A 31 12.68 7.46 -5.78
CA PRO A 31 13.52 6.62 -4.93
C PRO A 31 14.04 5.37 -5.64
N ARG A 32 13.23 4.75 -6.50
CA ARG A 32 13.64 3.60 -7.32
C ARG A 32 14.85 3.89 -8.19
N ILE A 33 14.79 4.96 -8.97
CA ILE A 33 15.84 5.32 -9.94
C ILE A 33 17.04 5.88 -9.20
N THR A 34 16.81 6.78 -8.23
CA THR A 34 17.87 7.41 -7.44
C THR A 34 18.72 6.38 -6.72
N LEU A 35 18.11 5.41 -6.02
CA LEU A 35 18.85 4.40 -5.26
C LEU A 35 19.48 3.32 -6.15
N LEU A 36 18.97 3.12 -7.38
CA LEU A 36 19.57 2.20 -8.34
C LEU A 36 20.82 2.79 -9.00
N VAL A 37 20.77 4.08 -9.34
CA VAL A 37 21.87 4.78 -10.04
C VAL A 37 22.94 5.27 -9.07
N ASP A 38 22.52 5.78 -7.91
CA ASP A 38 23.40 6.35 -6.90
C ASP A 38 22.96 5.94 -5.48
N PRO A 39 23.22 4.68 -5.08
CA PRO A 39 22.92 4.22 -3.71
C PRO A 39 23.72 4.99 -2.65
N GLY A 40 24.81 5.68 -3.03
CA GLY A 40 25.66 6.47 -2.15
C GLY A 40 25.08 7.85 -1.79
N VAL A 41 23.97 8.27 -2.41
CA VAL A 41 23.32 9.57 -2.17
C VAL A 41 22.74 9.71 -0.75
N LEU A 42 22.64 8.60 0.00
CA LEU A 42 22.11 8.60 1.35
C LEU A 42 23.03 9.37 2.30
N GLY A 43 22.47 10.40 2.95
CA GLY A 43 23.16 11.21 3.94
C GLY A 43 22.92 10.75 5.38
N GLN A 44 23.16 11.66 6.33
CA GLN A 44 22.80 11.48 7.73
C GLN A 44 21.28 11.54 7.93
N CYS A 45 20.79 10.83 8.93
CA CYS A 45 19.39 10.87 9.33
C CYS A 45 18.98 12.28 9.74
N GLY A 46 18.02 12.89 9.04
CA GLY A 46 17.50 14.23 9.38
C GLY A 46 16.69 14.34 10.66
N ILE A 47 16.52 13.24 11.43
CA ILE A 47 15.79 13.25 12.72
C ILE A 47 16.78 13.28 13.89
N CYS A 48 17.75 12.35 13.92
CA CYS A 48 18.73 12.28 15.01
C CYS A 48 20.03 13.03 14.71
N HIS A 49 20.32 13.32 13.43
CA HIS A 49 21.55 13.95 12.94
C HIS A 49 22.86 13.19 13.28
N ASP A 50 22.76 11.94 13.73
CA ASP A 50 23.89 11.12 14.17
C ASP A 50 24.12 9.94 13.23
N SER A 51 23.08 9.14 12.99
CA SER A 51 23.15 7.91 12.21
C SER A 51 23.33 8.18 10.71
N GLN A 52 24.34 7.57 10.09
CA GLN A 52 24.51 7.53 8.63
C GLN A 52 23.49 6.55 8.01
N LEU A 53 22.68 7.02 7.05
CA LEU A 53 21.67 6.18 6.42
C LEU A 53 22.29 5.21 5.41
N MET A 54 21.83 3.97 5.43
CA MET A 54 22.32 2.90 4.57
C MET A 54 21.18 2.01 4.06
N LEU A 55 21.33 1.54 2.81
CA LEU A 55 20.59 0.39 2.29
C LEU A 55 21.20 -0.88 2.88
N ARG A 56 20.41 -1.61 3.66
CA ARG A 56 20.80 -2.91 4.22
C ARG A 56 20.33 -4.02 3.27
N SER A 57 20.99 -5.17 3.31
CA SER A 57 20.41 -6.40 2.75
C SER A 57 19.27 -6.91 3.62
N GLN A 58 18.31 -7.60 2.99
CA GLN A 58 17.22 -8.26 3.69
C GLN A 58 17.75 -9.29 4.71
N GLY A 59 17.10 -9.39 5.87
CA GLY A 59 17.49 -10.29 6.95
C GLY A 59 18.53 -9.72 7.92
N VAL A 60 19.13 -8.56 7.63
CA VAL A 60 19.92 -7.80 8.60
C VAL A 60 18.99 -7.12 9.60
N MET A 61 19.41 -7.05 10.86
CA MET A 61 18.67 -6.35 11.91
C MET A 61 18.43 -4.88 11.53
N ILE A 62 17.19 -4.44 11.71
CA ILE A 62 16.79 -3.07 11.39
C ILE A 62 17.13 -2.16 12.57
N ASP A 63 17.85 -1.08 12.30
CA ASP A 63 18.30 -0.07 13.27
C ASP A 63 17.97 1.36 12.80
N ASP A 64 18.62 2.34 13.41
CA ASP A 64 18.53 3.77 13.07
C ASP A 64 19.34 4.15 11.81
N GLN A 65 20.29 3.32 11.38
CA GLN A 65 21.04 3.47 10.13
C GLN A 65 20.27 2.88 8.94
N THR A 66 19.39 1.89 9.17
CA THR A 66 18.51 1.37 8.11
C THR A 66 17.60 2.48 7.59
N VAL A 67 17.80 2.87 6.33
CA VAL A 67 16.98 3.89 5.69
C VAL A 67 15.55 3.40 5.50
N ALA A 68 14.59 4.25 5.80
CA ALA A 68 13.18 4.01 5.56
C ALA A 68 12.55 5.17 4.81
N LEU A 69 11.61 4.83 3.93
CA LEU A 69 10.89 5.75 3.06
C LEU A 69 9.45 5.92 3.56
N LEU A 70 9.00 7.17 3.59
CA LEU A 70 7.60 7.54 3.80
C LEU A 70 6.88 7.72 2.46
N PRO A 71 5.54 7.59 2.41
CA PRO A 71 4.76 7.77 1.18
C PRO A 71 4.91 9.14 0.53
N CYS A 72 5.29 10.17 1.30
CA CYS A 72 5.55 11.50 0.77
C CYS A 72 6.91 11.66 0.07
N GLY A 73 7.76 10.62 0.06
CA GLY A 73 9.09 10.64 -0.57
C GLY A 73 10.23 10.99 0.38
N HIS A 74 9.93 11.35 1.63
CA HIS A 74 10.96 11.64 2.62
C HIS A 74 11.56 10.36 3.22
N ILE A 75 12.86 10.40 3.49
CA ILE A 75 13.64 9.32 4.10
C ILE A 75 14.18 9.73 5.47
N ALA A 76 14.35 8.74 6.35
CA ALA A 76 15.09 8.85 7.62
C ALA A 76 15.39 7.45 8.16
N GLY A 77 16.10 7.36 9.28
CA GLY A 77 16.35 6.09 9.97
C GLY A 77 15.04 5.44 10.40
N PHE A 78 14.89 4.13 10.18
CA PHE A 78 13.65 3.40 10.45
C PHE A 78 13.22 3.52 11.92
N VAL A 79 14.14 3.29 12.85
CA VAL A 79 13.87 3.39 14.29
C VAL A 79 13.46 4.82 14.68
N CYS A 80 14.12 5.84 14.11
CA CYS A 80 13.78 7.24 14.35
C CYS A 80 12.35 7.56 13.88
N LEU A 81 11.97 7.11 12.69
CA LEU A 81 10.60 7.27 12.18
C LEU A 81 9.59 6.51 13.04
N ARG A 82 9.91 5.31 13.51
CA ARG A 82 9.01 4.58 14.40
C ARG A 82 8.72 5.35 15.68
N TYR A 83 9.75 5.87 16.35
CA TYR A 83 9.57 6.69 17.55
C TYR A 83 8.80 7.98 17.27
N TRP A 84 9.12 8.69 16.18
CA TRP A 84 8.36 9.87 15.78
C TRP A 84 6.88 9.58 15.65
N PHE A 85 6.54 8.45 15.03
CA PHE A 85 5.16 8.07 14.79
C PHE A 85 4.41 7.51 16.00
N GLU A 86 5.07 7.24 17.14
CA GLU A 86 4.35 6.87 18.35
C GLU A 86 3.45 8.01 18.83
N THR A 87 3.92 9.25 18.69
CA THR A 87 3.21 10.46 19.13
C THR A 87 2.69 11.32 17.98
N ASN A 88 3.30 11.24 16.78
CA ASN A 88 2.90 12.02 15.61
C ASN A 88 2.32 11.12 14.50
N LYS A 89 1.45 11.64 13.63
CA LYS A 89 0.91 10.90 12.47
C LYS A 89 1.17 11.63 11.15
N THR A 90 2.23 12.41 11.13
CA THR A 90 2.63 13.28 10.02
C THR A 90 4.11 13.09 9.73
N CYS A 91 4.52 13.32 8.49
CA CYS A 91 5.94 13.38 8.15
C CYS A 91 6.68 14.44 9.00
N PRO A 92 7.86 14.15 9.59
CA PRO A 92 8.62 15.14 10.35
C PRO A 92 9.12 16.31 9.50
N PHE A 93 9.29 16.10 8.19
CA PHE A 93 9.86 17.10 7.28
C PHE A 93 8.77 17.96 6.63
N CYS A 94 7.81 17.36 5.94
CA CYS A 94 6.78 18.09 5.19
C CYS A 94 5.39 18.14 5.87
N ARG A 95 5.24 17.50 7.04
CA ARG A 95 3.98 17.47 7.84
C ARG A 95 2.75 16.87 7.14
N VAL A 96 2.92 16.26 5.96
CA VAL A 96 1.85 15.50 5.29
C VAL A 96 1.33 14.42 6.23
N PRO A 97 0.00 14.29 6.43
CA PRO A 97 -0.60 13.22 7.21
C PRO A 97 -0.34 11.85 6.57
N LEU A 98 0.12 10.89 7.37
CA LEU A 98 0.46 9.55 6.93
C LEU A 98 -0.37 8.54 7.71
N LYS A 99 -1.53 8.18 7.15
CA LYS A 99 -2.50 7.27 7.75
C LYS A 99 -3.21 6.44 6.68
N TYR A 100 -3.62 5.24 7.07
CA TYR A 100 -4.66 4.51 6.37
C TYR A 100 -6.03 5.01 6.86
N GLU A 101 -7.02 5.09 5.97
CA GLU A 101 -8.36 5.57 6.33
C GLU A 101 -9.20 4.51 7.03
N LEU A 102 -8.95 3.23 6.70
CA LEU A 102 -9.76 2.09 7.15
C LEU A 102 -8.99 1.13 8.09
N CYS A 103 -7.79 1.51 8.55
CA CYS A 103 -7.08 0.78 9.61
C CYS A 103 -6.08 1.68 10.35
N SER A 104 -5.67 1.32 11.57
CA SER A 104 -4.77 2.12 12.42
C SER A 104 -3.29 1.74 12.34
N HIS A 105 -2.90 0.89 11.37
CA HIS A 105 -1.56 0.34 11.23
C HIS A 105 -0.53 1.31 10.63
N TRP A 106 -0.31 2.46 11.28
CA TRP A 106 0.62 3.50 10.80
C TRP A 106 2.05 2.98 10.56
N SER A 107 2.50 1.99 11.33
CA SER A 107 3.85 1.44 11.21
C SER A 107 4.10 0.76 9.86
N LYS A 108 3.04 0.33 9.16
CA LYS A 108 3.12 -0.24 7.80
C LYS A 108 3.33 0.81 6.70
N LEU A 109 3.23 2.10 7.02
CA LEU A 109 3.57 3.19 6.11
C LEU A 109 5.06 3.55 6.15
N ILE A 110 5.78 3.13 7.19
CA ILE A 110 7.23 3.29 7.28
C ILE A 110 7.86 2.10 6.58
N ARG A 111 8.32 2.29 5.35
CA ARG A 111 8.90 1.21 4.53
C ARG A 111 10.42 1.18 4.73
N PRO A 112 10.99 0.21 5.47
CA PRO A 112 12.43 0.01 5.44
C PRO A 112 12.86 -0.35 4.01
N LEU A 113 13.95 0.24 3.53
CA LEU A 113 14.47 -0.04 2.22
C LEU A 113 15.62 -1.03 2.32
N HIS A 114 15.51 -2.08 1.50
CA HIS A 114 16.57 -3.07 1.31
C HIS A 114 16.97 -3.10 -0.15
N THR A 115 18.22 -3.46 -0.43
CA THR A 115 18.75 -3.58 -1.80
C THR A 115 17.87 -4.48 -2.67
N GLU A 116 17.35 -5.57 -2.10
CA GLU A 116 16.55 -6.57 -2.79
C GLU A 116 15.10 -6.09 -3.07
N THR A 117 14.64 -5.06 -2.36
CA THR A 117 13.26 -4.55 -2.43
C THR A 117 13.11 -3.25 -3.22
N LEU A 118 14.21 -2.75 -3.82
CA LEU A 118 14.22 -1.46 -4.51
C LEU A 118 13.20 -1.37 -5.66
N TYR A 119 13.05 -2.42 -6.46
CA TYR A 119 12.12 -2.44 -7.59
C TYR A 119 10.64 -2.38 -7.17
N SER A 120 10.36 -2.74 -5.93
CA SER A 120 9.03 -2.82 -5.33
C SER A 120 8.61 -1.53 -4.62
N ILE A 121 9.47 -0.51 -4.63
CA ILE A 121 9.16 0.77 -3.99
C ILE A 121 8.04 1.47 -4.79
N PRO A 122 6.91 1.83 -4.17
CA PRO A 122 5.86 2.58 -4.83
C PRO A 122 6.31 4.02 -5.07
N ASP A 123 5.71 4.66 -6.08
CA ASP A 123 5.96 6.07 -6.33
C ASP A 123 5.48 6.93 -5.14
N PRO A 124 6.26 7.95 -4.72
CA PRO A 124 5.83 8.91 -3.72
C PRO A 124 4.62 9.75 -4.15
N ILE A 125 3.87 10.27 -3.18
CA ILE A 125 2.68 11.12 -3.41
C ILE A 125 2.97 12.31 -4.35
N PRO A 126 4.06 13.09 -4.17
CA PRO A 126 4.32 14.25 -5.03
C PRO A 126 4.47 13.93 -6.52
N VAL A 127 4.80 12.68 -6.87
CA VAL A 127 4.99 12.22 -8.26
C VAL A 127 3.83 11.33 -8.74
N GLY A 128 2.69 11.35 -8.04
CA GLY A 128 1.46 10.64 -8.43
C GLY A 128 1.16 9.37 -7.62
N GLY A 129 2.00 9.04 -6.63
CA GLY A 129 1.75 7.97 -5.67
C GLY A 129 0.50 8.19 -4.80
N LYS A 130 0.02 7.11 -4.19
CA LYS A 130 -1.15 7.15 -3.31
C LYS A 130 -0.97 6.24 -2.10
N ILE A 131 -1.52 6.66 -0.96
CA ILE A 131 -1.71 5.78 0.19
C ILE A 131 -3.04 5.04 -0.03
N HIS A 132 -3.00 3.71 0.00
CA HIS A 132 -4.22 2.90 -0.07
C HIS A 132 -5.12 3.12 1.15
N LEU A 133 -6.39 2.77 1.07
CA LEU A 133 -7.34 2.93 2.19
C LEU A 133 -7.00 2.03 3.38
N GLN A 134 -6.38 0.86 3.13
CA GLN A 134 -5.96 -0.12 4.12
C GLN A 134 -4.49 -0.50 3.89
N CYS A 135 -3.82 -0.99 4.95
CA CYS A 135 -2.57 -1.70 4.76
C CYS A 135 -2.81 -3.03 4.04
N GLU A 136 -1.77 -3.59 3.44
CA GLU A 136 -1.85 -4.83 2.65
C GLU A 136 -2.52 -5.98 3.43
N SER A 137 -2.07 -6.26 4.65
CA SER A 137 -2.64 -7.34 5.47
C SER A 137 -4.12 -7.12 5.80
N CYS A 138 -4.53 -5.87 6.03
CA CYS A 138 -5.94 -5.54 6.26
C CYS A 138 -6.78 -5.65 4.99
N SER A 139 -6.23 -5.25 3.84
CA SER A 139 -6.89 -5.41 2.55
C SER A 139 -7.12 -6.87 2.23
N VAL A 140 -6.10 -7.73 2.42
CA VAL A 140 -6.22 -9.17 2.20
C VAL A 140 -7.26 -9.79 3.15
N ALA A 141 -7.24 -9.45 4.43
CA ALA A 141 -8.22 -9.95 5.40
C ALA A 141 -9.65 -9.50 5.05
N THR A 142 -9.84 -8.24 4.67
CA THR A 142 -11.14 -7.68 4.27
C THR A 142 -11.66 -8.37 3.01
N ASN A 143 -10.82 -8.49 1.98
CA ASN A 143 -11.18 -9.14 0.72
C ASN A 143 -11.51 -10.62 0.94
N THR A 144 -10.70 -11.33 1.72
CA THR A 144 -10.95 -12.75 2.08
C THR A 144 -12.33 -12.92 2.71
N LYS A 145 -12.66 -12.06 3.69
CA LYS A 145 -13.98 -12.11 4.35
C LYS A 145 -15.12 -11.79 3.39
N ALA A 146 -14.94 -10.81 2.51
CA ALA A 146 -15.95 -10.46 1.50
C ALA A 146 -16.19 -11.63 0.52
N ILE A 147 -15.13 -12.27 0.03
CA ILE A 147 -15.25 -13.40 -0.91
C ILE A 147 -15.88 -14.61 -0.21
N GLN A 148 -15.54 -14.88 1.06
CA GLN A 148 -16.19 -15.93 1.84
C GLN A 148 -17.71 -15.73 1.94
N GLN A 149 -18.16 -14.50 2.23
CA GLN A 149 -19.60 -14.18 2.27
C GLN A 149 -20.27 -14.35 0.90
N ILE A 150 -19.60 -13.98 -0.18
CA ILE A 150 -20.09 -14.21 -1.55
C ILE A 150 -20.23 -15.71 -1.83
N LEU A 151 -19.23 -16.52 -1.45
CA LEU A 151 -19.27 -17.98 -1.63
C LEU A 151 -20.42 -18.62 -0.85
N GLU A 152 -20.65 -18.21 0.39
CA GLU A 152 -21.78 -18.69 1.19
C GLU A 152 -23.12 -18.42 0.47
N GLY A 153 -23.31 -17.20 -0.03
CA GLY A 153 -24.50 -16.81 -0.78
C GLY A 153 -24.66 -17.60 -2.10
N LEU A 154 -23.57 -17.80 -2.84
CA LEU A 154 -23.58 -18.58 -4.07
C LEU A 154 -23.85 -20.07 -3.80
N ALA A 155 -23.30 -20.63 -2.72
CA ALA A 155 -23.53 -22.01 -2.33
C ALA A 155 -24.98 -22.26 -1.94
N GLU A 156 -25.62 -21.34 -1.22
CA GLU A 156 -27.06 -21.39 -0.93
C GLU A 156 -27.89 -21.34 -2.23
N LEU A 157 -27.59 -20.39 -3.12
CA LEU A 157 -28.27 -20.30 -4.41
C LEU A 157 -28.10 -21.58 -5.24
N PHE A 158 -26.90 -22.16 -5.25
CA PHE A 158 -26.62 -23.42 -5.94
C PHE A 158 -27.45 -24.56 -5.36
N ARG A 159 -27.53 -24.68 -4.02
CA ARG A 159 -28.37 -25.68 -3.34
C ARG A 159 -29.84 -25.52 -3.71
N LYS A 160 -30.36 -24.29 -3.71
CA LYS A 160 -31.74 -23.98 -4.11
C LYS A 160 -32.02 -24.36 -5.55
N LEU A 161 -31.18 -23.94 -6.50
CA LEU A 161 -31.34 -24.28 -7.92
C LEU A 161 -31.27 -25.79 -8.15
N ARG A 162 -30.40 -26.50 -7.43
CA ARG A 162 -30.33 -27.96 -7.49
C ARG A 162 -31.61 -28.62 -7.00
N ALA A 163 -32.21 -28.12 -5.91
CA ALA A 163 -33.50 -28.61 -5.42
C ALA A 163 -34.64 -28.34 -6.43
N GLU A 164 -34.70 -27.13 -7.00
CA GLU A 164 -35.66 -26.76 -8.06
C GLU A 164 -35.54 -27.67 -9.29
N TYR A 165 -34.31 -27.98 -9.71
CA TYR A 165 -34.05 -28.90 -10.82
C TYR A 165 -34.60 -30.30 -10.57
N GLN A 166 -34.44 -30.82 -9.35
CA GLN A 166 -34.96 -32.14 -8.97
C GLN A 166 -36.49 -32.16 -8.89
N ALA A 167 -37.10 -31.06 -8.42
CA ALA A 167 -38.55 -30.94 -8.32
C ALA A 167 -39.25 -30.67 -9.68
N ALA A 168 -38.53 -30.13 -10.66
CA ALA A 168 -39.08 -29.79 -11.97
C ALA A 168 -39.53 -31.05 -12.74
N LYS A 169 -40.79 -31.04 -13.21
CA LYS A 169 -41.37 -32.13 -14.00
C LYS A 169 -41.16 -31.96 -15.51
N HIS A 170 -41.07 -30.71 -15.99
CA HIS A 170 -40.96 -30.40 -17.42
C HIS A 170 -39.51 -30.23 -17.87
N GLU A 171 -39.17 -30.88 -18.99
CA GLU A 171 -37.80 -30.89 -19.54
C GLU A 171 -37.29 -29.49 -19.90
N LYS A 172 -38.17 -28.66 -20.48
CA LYS A 172 -37.83 -27.27 -20.83
C LYS A 172 -37.41 -26.44 -19.61
N LEU A 173 -38.08 -26.64 -18.47
CA LEU A 173 -37.76 -25.96 -17.22
C LEU A 173 -36.44 -26.47 -16.63
N LYS A 174 -36.21 -27.80 -16.69
CA LYS A 174 -34.92 -28.40 -16.29
C LYS A 174 -33.74 -27.81 -17.07
N LEU A 175 -33.88 -27.61 -18.37
CA LEU A 175 -32.83 -27.02 -19.21
C LEU A 175 -32.50 -25.58 -18.78
N ILE A 176 -33.51 -24.77 -18.47
CA ILE A 176 -33.33 -23.39 -17.98
C ILE A 176 -32.60 -23.39 -16.63
N ILE A 177 -33.04 -24.23 -15.68
CA ILE A 177 -32.42 -24.32 -14.36
C ILE A 177 -30.97 -24.83 -14.48
N LYS A 178 -30.71 -25.82 -15.35
CA LYS A 178 -29.36 -26.35 -15.60
C LYS A 178 -28.39 -25.27 -16.09
N ARG A 179 -28.84 -24.36 -16.96
CA ARG A 179 -28.04 -23.21 -17.40
C ARG A 179 -27.68 -22.31 -16.22
N ARG A 180 -28.65 -21.96 -15.37
CA ARG A 180 -28.42 -21.13 -14.18
C ARG A 180 -27.46 -21.80 -13.18
N ILE A 181 -27.58 -23.12 -12.99
CA ILE A 181 -26.64 -23.90 -12.16
C ILE A 181 -25.21 -23.76 -12.70
N ALA A 182 -25.02 -23.87 -14.02
CA ALA A 182 -23.70 -23.71 -14.64
C ALA A 182 -23.13 -22.30 -14.45
N GLU A 183 -23.95 -21.26 -14.59
CA GLU A 183 -23.56 -19.87 -14.33
C GLU A 183 -23.13 -19.65 -12.87
N VAL A 184 -23.90 -20.17 -11.91
CA VAL A 184 -23.57 -20.07 -10.48
C VAL A 184 -22.30 -20.87 -10.18
N LYS A 185 -22.12 -22.05 -10.77
CA LYS A 185 -20.88 -22.83 -10.63
C LYS A 185 -19.67 -22.02 -11.09
N ALA A 186 -19.73 -21.40 -12.27
CA ALA A 186 -18.62 -20.59 -12.78
C ALA A 186 -18.27 -19.43 -11.84
N LYS A 187 -19.27 -18.78 -11.22
CA LYS A 187 -19.05 -17.74 -10.21
C LYS A 187 -18.39 -18.29 -8.93
N ILE A 188 -18.79 -19.49 -8.50
CA ILE A 188 -18.16 -20.17 -7.35
C ILE A 188 -16.70 -20.49 -7.67
N ASP A 189 -16.42 -21.07 -8.84
CA ASP A 189 -15.06 -21.42 -9.25
C ASP A 189 -14.15 -20.17 -9.27
N ASN A 190 -14.64 -19.05 -9.83
CA ASN A 190 -13.92 -17.78 -9.86
C ASN A 190 -13.63 -17.24 -8.44
N ALA A 191 -14.64 -17.23 -7.55
CA ALA A 191 -14.47 -16.78 -6.18
C ALA A 191 -13.50 -17.67 -5.38
N MET A 192 -13.50 -18.99 -5.63
CA MET A 192 -12.52 -19.90 -5.04
C MET A 192 -11.09 -19.60 -5.53
N GLN A 193 -10.93 -19.29 -6.82
CA GLN A 193 -9.63 -18.90 -7.37
C GLN A 193 -9.13 -17.58 -6.77
N GLU A 194 -9.99 -16.58 -6.62
CA GLU A 194 -9.66 -15.30 -5.97
C GLU A 194 -9.20 -15.48 -4.52
N LEU A 195 -9.85 -16.37 -3.76
CA LEU A 195 -9.41 -16.73 -2.41
C LEU A 195 -8.05 -17.43 -2.38
N ALA A 196 -7.81 -18.35 -3.31
CA ALA A 196 -6.51 -19.04 -3.41
C ALA A 196 -5.39 -18.02 -3.66
N THR A 197 -5.57 -17.11 -4.62
CA THR A 197 -4.57 -16.06 -4.92
C THR A 197 -4.34 -15.09 -3.75
N SER A 198 -5.40 -14.70 -3.03
CA SER A 198 -5.29 -13.84 -1.85
C SER A 198 -4.51 -14.52 -0.71
N SER A 199 -4.65 -15.83 -0.55
CA SER A 199 -3.87 -16.63 0.42
C SER A 199 -2.40 -16.74 0.04
N ASP A 200 -2.08 -16.81 -1.26
CA ASP A 200 -0.69 -16.88 -1.72
C ASP A 200 0.03 -15.54 -1.54
N MET A 201 -0.63 -14.42 -1.83
CA MET A 201 -0.09 -13.08 -1.55
C MET A 201 0.13 -12.83 -0.04
N ALA A 202 -0.71 -13.40 0.82
CA ALA A 202 -0.52 -13.34 2.27
C ALA A 202 0.69 -14.15 2.76
N ARG A 203 1.04 -15.24 2.05
CA ARG A 203 2.14 -16.15 2.40
C ARG A 203 3.49 -15.71 1.84
N SER A 204 3.50 -15.03 0.70
CA SER A 204 4.72 -14.56 0.03
C SER A 204 5.29 -13.26 0.62
N GLY A 205 4.81 -12.85 1.81
CA GLY A 205 5.29 -11.71 2.61
C GLY A 205 6.34 -10.84 1.94
N TRP A 206 5.90 -9.72 1.36
CA TRP A 206 6.78 -8.62 0.98
C TRP A 206 7.67 -8.15 2.14
#